data_AF-A0A969VZW0-F1
#
_entry.id   AF-A0A969VZW0-F1
#
_cell.length_a   1.000
_cell.length_b   1.000
_cell.length_c   1.000
_cell.angle_alpha   90.00
_cell.angle_beta   90.00
_cell.angle_gamma   90.00
#
_symmetry.space_group_name_H-M   'P 1'
#
loop_
_entity.id
_entity.type
_entity.pdbx_description
1 polymer ?
#
loop_
_entity_poly.entity_id
_entity_poly.type
_entity_poly.pdbx_seq_one_letter_code
_entity_poly.pdbx_strand_id
1 'polypeptide(L)'
;RAHPKGFVRVVDRHTLMIPDRRGNNRVDSLRNIVRDPRVALLFLIPGIGETMRVNGRAVLSTDPALRESFAMQGKVPACVIVVTAERVYPQCQKALVRSKLWDPASRIARTELPTVGEMLEALTKGSFDGQAYDAAYPERLKQTIY
;
A
#
# COMPACT_ATOMS: atom_id res chain seq x y z
N ARG A 1 1.38 -0.91 1.11
CA ARG A 1 -0.09 -0.90 1.30
C ARG A 1 -0.39 0.02 2.48
N ALA A 2 -1.39 0.91 2.39
CA ALA A 2 -1.75 1.85 3.46
C ALA A 2 -3.28 1.92 3.57
N HIS A 3 -3.78 1.75 4.80
CA HIS A 3 -5.20 1.75 5.14
C HIS A 3 -5.35 2.24 6.59
N PRO A 4 -6.58 2.46 7.09
CA PRO A 4 -6.80 2.80 8.49
C PRO A 4 -6.12 1.80 9.44
N LYS A 5 -5.77 2.27 10.64
CA LYS A 5 -5.14 1.48 11.70
C LYS A 5 -5.89 0.16 11.89
N GLY A 6 -5.14 -0.94 12.00
CA GLY A 6 -5.70 -2.28 12.23
C GLY A 6 -6.05 -3.05 10.95
N PHE A 7 -5.71 -2.53 9.76
CA PHE A 7 -5.95 -3.26 8.52
C PHE A 7 -5.13 -4.56 8.39
N VAL A 8 -3.95 -4.61 9.01
CA VAL A 8 -3.22 -5.86 9.19
C VAL A 8 -3.71 -6.48 10.49
N ARG A 9 -4.38 -7.63 10.38
CA ARG A 9 -4.85 -8.39 11.54
C ARG A 9 -3.76 -9.37 11.95
N VAL A 10 -3.27 -9.27 13.19
CA VAL A 10 -2.45 -10.31 13.82
C VAL A 10 -3.41 -11.35 14.37
N VAL A 11 -3.41 -12.55 13.83
CA VAL A 11 -4.36 -13.61 14.20
C VAL A 11 -3.82 -14.45 15.35
N ASP A 12 -2.53 -14.75 15.28
CA ASP A 12 -1.79 -15.51 16.28
C ASP A 12 -0.29 -15.12 16.22
N ARG A 13 0.57 -15.90 16.89
CA ARG A 13 2.02 -15.64 16.97
C ARG A 13 2.74 -15.68 15.60
N HIS A 14 2.18 -16.35 14.61
CA HIS A 14 2.79 -16.62 13.32
C HIS A 14 1.95 -16.18 12.13
N THR A 15 0.71 -15.72 12.32
CA THR A 15 -0.20 -15.42 11.21
C THR A 15 -0.61 -13.95 11.16
N LEU A 16 -0.37 -13.33 10.01
CA LEU A 16 -0.88 -12.00 9.66
C LEU A 16 -1.89 -12.12 8.52
N MET A 17 -2.94 -11.30 8.53
CA MET A 17 -3.91 -11.20 7.45
C MET A 17 -4.01 -9.77 6.93
N ILE A 18 -3.97 -9.61 5.61
CA ILE A 18 -3.98 -8.31 4.94
C ILE A 18 -5.05 -8.34 3.83
N PRO A 19 -6.10 -7.51 3.90
CA PRO A 19 -7.12 -7.48 2.86
C PRO A 19 -6.57 -6.84 1.58
N ASP A 20 -6.91 -7.42 0.43
CA ASP A 20 -6.69 -6.80 -0.87
C ASP A 20 -7.84 -5.85 -1.19
N ARG A 21 -7.73 -4.62 -0.69
CA ARG A 21 -8.70 -3.56 -0.93
C ARG A 21 -8.47 -2.87 -2.27
N ARG A 22 -9.50 -2.14 -2.71
CA ARG A 22 -9.45 -1.36 -3.95
C ARG A 22 -8.29 -0.38 -3.92
N GLY A 23 -7.56 -0.33 -5.02
CA GLY A 23 -6.38 0.51 -5.20
C GLY A 23 -6.18 0.78 -6.68
N ASN A 24 -4.95 0.67 -7.17
CA ASN A 24 -4.66 0.78 -8.61
C ASN A 24 -5.11 -0.45 -9.43
N ASN A 25 -5.85 -1.40 -8.82
CA ASN A 25 -6.31 -2.67 -9.38
C ASN A 25 -5.23 -3.49 -10.10
N ARG A 26 -3.96 -3.28 -9.73
CA ARG A 26 -2.85 -4.08 -10.24
C ARG A 26 -2.72 -5.37 -9.44
N VAL A 27 -2.83 -6.49 -10.14
CA VAL A 27 -2.74 -7.83 -9.55
C VAL A 27 -1.30 -8.36 -9.48
N ASP A 28 -0.28 -7.55 -9.82
CA ASP A 28 1.12 -7.99 -9.90
C ASP A 28 1.60 -8.65 -8.60
N SER A 29 1.32 -8.04 -7.44
CA SER A 29 1.69 -8.62 -6.14
C SER A 29 0.97 -9.95 -5.87
N LEU A 30 -0.31 -10.06 -6.24
CA LEU A 30 -1.10 -11.27 -6.05
C LEU A 30 -0.60 -12.41 -6.95
N ARG A 31 -0.36 -12.09 -8.23
CA ARG A 31 0.24 -13.03 -9.19
C ARG A 31 1.61 -13.52 -8.74
N ASN A 32 2.43 -12.62 -8.19
CA ASN A 32 3.74 -12.98 -7.65
C ASN A 32 3.59 -13.95 -6.48
N ILE A 33 2.67 -13.71 -5.53
CA ILE A 33 2.42 -14.62 -4.39
C ILE A 33 2.00 -16.02 -4.86
N VAL A 34 1.13 -16.11 -5.87
CA VAL A 34 0.69 -17.41 -6.42
C VAL A 34 1.85 -18.17 -7.07
N ARG A 35 2.76 -17.46 -7.75
CA ARG A 35 3.93 -18.06 -8.40
C ARG A 35 5.06 -18.40 -7.41
N ASP A 36 5.29 -17.53 -6.45
CA ASP A 36 6.32 -17.64 -5.42
C ASP A 36 5.77 -17.07 -4.10
N PRO A 37 5.51 -17.93 -3.09
CA PRO A 37 4.84 -17.50 -1.88
C PRO A 37 5.72 -16.65 -0.97
N ARG A 38 7.02 -16.49 -1.24
CA ARG A 38 7.93 -15.76 -0.35
C ARG A 38 7.61 -14.27 -0.35
N VAL A 39 7.37 -13.71 0.83
CA VAL A 39 7.04 -12.30 1.01
C VAL A 39 7.90 -11.65 2.09
N ALA A 40 8.09 -10.33 1.95
CA ALA A 40 8.65 -9.48 2.98
C ALA A 40 7.75 -8.26 3.16
N LEU A 41 7.35 -8.00 4.40
CA LEU A 41 6.58 -6.84 4.81
C LEU A 41 7.50 -5.89 5.59
N LEU A 42 7.39 -4.59 5.31
CA LEU A 42 8.03 -3.55 6.08
C LEU A 42 6.95 -2.61 6.62
N PHE A 43 6.90 -2.44 7.94
CA PHE A 43 5.97 -1.55 8.61
C PHE A 43 6.64 -0.20 8.86
N LEU A 44 6.03 0.86 8.32
CA LEU A 44 6.44 2.25 8.47
C LEU A 44 5.34 2.99 9.23
N ILE A 45 5.71 3.62 10.35
CA ILE A 45 4.80 4.45 11.14
C ILE A 45 5.24 5.91 10.98
N PRO A 46 4.39 6.82 10.47
CA PRO A 46 4.76 8.22 10.31
C PRO A 46 5.28 8.84 11.61
N GLY A 47 6.42 9.51 11.54
CA GLY A 47 7.07 10.13 12.70
C GLY A 47 7.94 9.19 13.54
N ILE A 48 7.91 7.88 13.29
CA ILE A 48 8.71 6.88 14.01
C ILE A 48 9.81 6.35 13.08
N GLY A 49 11.06 6.37 13.55
CA GLY A 49 12.21 5.93 12.77
C GLY A 49 12.39 4.42 12.76
N GLU A 50 12.03 3.75 13.85
CA GLU A 50 12.06 2.31 13.98
C GLU A 50 11.07 1.66 13.01
N THR A 51 11.53 0.62 12.33
CA THR A 51 10.71 -0.16 11.40
C THR A 51 10.71 -1.62 11.79
N MET A 52 9.62 -2.32 11.53
CA MET A 52 9.52 -3.75 11.75
C MET A 52 9.49 -4.47 10.40
N ARG A 53 10.30 -5.52 10.25
CA ARG A 53 10.30 -6.38 9.08
C ARG A 53 9.75 -7.76 9.43
N VAL A 54 8.84 -8.24 8.59
CA VAL A 54 8.30 -9.60 8.67
C VAL A 54 8.61 -10.30 7.37
N ASN A 55 9.40 -11.36 7.42
CA ASN A 55 9.65 -12.24 6.30
C ASN A 55 8.88 -13.55 6.51
N GLY A 56 8.32 -14.11 5.44
CA GLY A 56 7.58 -15.35 5.54
C GLY A 56 7.00 -15.79 4.20
N ARG A 57 5.90 -16.54 4.29
CA ARG A 57 5.18 -17.08 3.13
C ARG A 57 3.75 -16.61 3.12
N ALA A 58 3.21 -16.33 1.95
CA ALA A 58 1.84 -15.88 1.77
C ALA A 58 1.04 -16.85 0.89
N VAL A 59 -0.25 -16.93 1.19
CA VAL A 59 -1.28 -17.50 0.31
C VAL A 59 -2.42 -16.50 0.17
N LEU A 60 -3.19 -16.64 -0.90
CA LEU A 60 -4.39 -15.84 -1.13
C LEU A 60 -5.61 -16.66 -0.72
N SER A 61 -6.42 -16.12 0.18
CA SER A 61 -7.72 -16.69 0.53
C SER A 61 -8.85 -15.90 -0.13
N THR A 62 -9.74 -16.63 -0.81
CA THR A 62 -10.98 -16.09 -1.37
C THR A 62 -12.21 -16.54 -0.57
N ASP A 63 -12.01 -17.09 0.63
CA ASP A 63 -13.09 -17.52 1.52
C ASP A 63 -14.09 -16.37 1.76
N PRO A 64 -15.40 -16.57 1.48
CA PRO A 64 -16.39 -15.51 1.60
C PRO A 64 -16.50 -14.94 3.02
N ALA A 65 -16.51 -15.79 4.05
CA ALA A 65 -16.67 -15.35 5.44
C ALA A 65 -15.44 -14.56 5.91
N LEU A 66 -14.24 -15.01 5.54
CA LEU A 66 -13.02 -14.29 5.86
C LEU A 66 -12.99 -12.92 5.17
N ARG A 67 -13.33 -12.85 3.88
CA ARG A 67 -13.39 -11.59 3.13
C ARG A 67 -14.41 -10.63 3.74
N GLU A 68 -15.60 -11.11 4.09
CA GLU A 68 -16.65 -10.31 4.73
C GLU A 68 -16.16 -9.74 6.07
N SER A 69 -15.37 -10.49 6.83
CA SER A 69 -14.77 -10.01 8.08
C SER A 69 -13.80 -8.81 7.91
N PHE A 70 -13.42 -8.48 6.66
CA PHE A 70 -12.60 -7.33 6.31
C PHE A 70 -13.36 -6.24 5.53
N ALA A 71 -14.69 -6.36 5.43
CA ALA A 71 -15.53 -5.37 4.78
C ALA A 71 -15.32 -3.98 5.40
N MET A 72 -15.26 -2.97 4.54
CA MET A 72 -15.06 -1.58 4.96
C MET A 72 -15.88 -0.67 4.07
N GLN A 73 -16.71 0.19 4.68
CA GLN A 73 -17.64 1.06 3.95
C GLN A 73 -18.52 0.28 2.94
N GLY A 74 -19.01 -0.89 3.34
CA GLY A 74 -19.83 -1.76 2.50
C GLY A 74 -19.08 -2.46 1.35
N LYS A 75 -17.75 -2.33 1.28
CA LYS A 75 -16.93 -2.97 0.25
C LYS A 75 -16.12 -4.12 0.82
N VAL A 76 -16.32 -5.29 0.23
CA VAL A 76 -15.62 -6.53 0.57
C VAL A 76 -14.35 -6.65 -0.28
N PRO A 77 -13.17 -6.94 0.30
CA PRO A 77 -11.95 -7.13 -0.49
C PRO A 77 -12.08 -8.32 -1.44
N ALA A 78 -11.32 -8.30 -2.54
CA ALA A 78 -11.33 -9.38 -3.54
C ALA A 78 -10.74 -10.69 -2.98
N CYS A 79 -9.70 -10.57 -2.15
CA CYS A 79 -9.09 -11.67 -1.42
C CYS A 79 -8.42 -11.15 -0.14
N VAL A 80 -7.97 -12.08 0.71
CA VAL A 80 -7.15 -11.81 1.88
C VAL A 80 -5.80 -12.49 1.70
N ILE A 81 -4.73 -11.72 1.82
CA ILE A 81 -3.36 -12.23 1.86
C ILE A 81 -3.12 -12.75 3.27
N VAL A 82 -2.97 -14.06 3.41
CA VAL A 82 -2.64 -14.72 4.67
C VAL A 82 -1.15 -15.00 4.67
N VAL A 83 -0.43 -14.40 5.62
CA VAL A 83 1.03 -14.48 5.74
C VAL A 83 1.40 -15.29 6.97
N THR A 84 2.11 -16.40 6.77
CA THR A 84 2.82 -17.13 7.82
C THR A 84 4.19 -16.51 8.01
N ALA A 85 4.40 -15.84 9.13
CA ALA A 85 5.65 -15.20 9.53
C ALA A 85 6.70 -16.24 9.92
N GLU A 86 7.84 -16.21 9.23
CA GLU A 86 9.00 -17.05 9.53
C GLU A 86 10.04 -16.29 10.36
N ARG A 87 10.19 -14.98 10.12
CA ARG A 87 11.14 -14.11 10.83
C ARG A 87 10.54 -12.73 11.05
N VAL A 88 10.68 -12.22 12.28
CA VAL A 88 10.24 -10.88 12.67
C VAL A 88 11.40 -10.18 13.37
N TYR A 89 11.79 -9.01 12.89
CA TYR A 89 12.92 -8.27 13.45
C TYR A 89 12.84 -6.77 13.17
N PRO A 90 13.39 -5.92 14.06
CA PRO A 90 13.52 -4.50 13.78
C PRO A 90 14.51 -4.27 12.62
N GLN A 91 14.14 -3.39 11.70
CA GLN A 91 14.99 -2.98 10.58
C GLN A 91 15.54 -1.57 10.85
N CYS A 92 16.83 -1.39 10.55
CA CYS A 92 17.58 -0.18 10.88
C CYS A 92 16.98 1.09 10.26
N GLN A 93 16.86 2.14 11.08
CA GLN A 93 16.28 3.43 10.71
C GLN A 93 17.16 4.35 9.85
N LYS A 94 18.40 3.94 9.55
CA LYS A 94 19.39 4.78 8.82
C LYS A 94 18.85 5.35 7.51
N ALA A 95 18.06 4.58 6.76
CA ALA A 95 17.47 5.04 5.50
C ALA A 95 16.49 6.20 5.73
N LEU A 96 15.61 6.08 6.73
CA LEU A 96 14.62 7.09 7.09
C LEU A 96 15.26 8.38 7.60
N VAL A 97 16.31 8.26 8.41
CA VAL A 97 17.07 9.40 8.92
C VAL A 97 17.80 10.12 7.79
N ARG A 98 18.52 9.39 6.92
CA ARG A 98 19.27 9.98 5.81
C ARG A 98 18.36 10.65 4.78
N SER A 99 17.20 10.08 4.50
CA SER A 99 16.23 10.68 3.59
C SER A 99 15.40 11.78 4.24
N LYS A 100 15.56 12.02 5.55
CA LYS A 100 14.74 12.92 6.35
C LYS A 100 13.23 12.66 6.17
N LEU A 101 12.81 11.39 5.99
CA LEU A 101 11.46 11.07 5.48
C LEU A 101 10.33 11.72 6.31
N TRP A 102 10.54 11.81 7.62
CA TRP A 102 9.54 12.33 8.56
C TRP A 102 9.76 13.80 8.96
N ASP A 103 10.87 14.41 8.57
CA ASP A 103 11.21 15.78 8.94
C ASP A 103 10.30 16.78 8.19
N PRO A 104 9.49 17.58 8.90
CA PRO A 104 8.68 18.61 8.25
C PRO A 104 9.52 19.64 7.49
N ALA A 105 10.75 19.93 7.94
CA ALA A 105 11.64 20.91 7.34
C ALA A 105 12.25 20.45 6.01
N SER A 106 12.20 19.15 5.68
CA SER A 106 12.69 18.63 4.41
C SER A 106 11.61 18.48 3.34
N ARG A 107 10.37 18.95 3.61
CA ARG A 107 9.26 18.88 2.66
C ARG A 107 9.36 20.05 1.68
N ILE A 108 9.41 19.73 0.39
CA ILE A 108 9.39 20.72 -0.70
C ILE A 108 7.95 21.14 -1.05
N ALA A 109 7.79 22.29 -1.70
CA ALA A 109 6.48 22.72 -2.17
C ALA A 109 5.98 21.82 -3.31
N ARG A 110 4.66 21.61 -3.41
CA ARG A 110 4.07 20.77 -4.47
C ARG A 110 4.43 21.29 -5.86
N THR A 111 4.60 22.59 -6.01
CA THR A 111 4.95 23.29 -7.25
C THR A 111 6.37 23.02 -7.73
N GLU A 112 7.24 22.42 -6.92
CA GLU A 112 8.62 22.08 -7.31
C GLU A 112 8.72 20.80 -8.15
N LEU A 113 7.64 20.02 -8.27
CA LEU A 113 7.58 18.80 -9.08
C LEU A 113 6.40 18.86 -10.05
N PRO A 114 6.48 18.20 -11.22
CA PRO A 114 5.35 18.10 -12.11
C PRO A 114 4.16 17.36 -11.49
N THR A 115 2.96 17.69 -11.93
CA THR A 115 1.74 16.95 -11.62
C THR A 115 1.71 15.58 -12.29
N VAL A 116 0.80 14.71 -11.84
CA VAL A 116 0.63 13.42 -12.53
C VAL A 116 0.06 13.64 -13.92
N GLY A 117 -0.86 14.61 -14.08
CA GLY A 117 -1.33 15.04 -15.39
C GLY A 117 -0.20 15.52 -16.31
N GLU A 118 0.64 16.45 -15.85
CA GLU A 118 1.79 16.96 -16.62
C GLU A 118 2.76 15.85 -17.01
N MET A 119 3.08 14.93 -16.10
CA MET A 119 3.93 13.78 -16.40
C MET A 119 3.30 12.88 -17.47
N LEU A 120 2.00 12.59 -17.38
CA LEU A 120 1.31 11.73 -18.33
C LEU A 120 1.19 12.39 -19.70
N GLU A 121 0.85 13.68 -19.75
CA GLU A 121 0.76 14.47 -20.98
C GLU A 121 2.12 14.52 -21.70
N ALA A 122 3.21 14.74 -20.97
CA ALA A 122 4.56 14.70 -21.53
C ALA A 122 4.92 13.31 -22.08
N LEU A 123 4.60 12.24 -21.34
CA LEU A 123 4.86 10.85 -21.75
C LEU A 123 4.06 10.44 -23.00
N THR A 124 2.83 10.94 -23.15
CA THR A 124 1.95 10.63 -24.28
C THR A 124 2.05 11.65 -25.41
N LYS A 125 3.00 12.58 -25.34
CA LYS A 125 3.23 13.65 -26.32
C LYS A 125 1.96 14.46 -26.61
N GLY A 126 1.22 14.80 -25.56
CA GLY A 126 0.01 15.63 -25.63
C GLY A 126 -1.28 14.91 -26.00
N SER A 127 -1.26 13.59 -26.19
CA SER A 127 -2.50 12.83 -26.47
C SER A 127 -3.35 12.52 -25.23
N PHE A 128 -2.85 12.87 -24.04
CA PHE A 128 -3.54 12.74 -22.76
C PHE A 128 -3.79 14.13 -22.18
N ASP A 129 -5.03 14.41 -21.78
CA ASP A 129 -5.39 15.65 -21.12
C ASP A 129 -4.97 15.62 -19.64
N GLY A 130 -3.75 16.12 -19.37
CA GLY A 130 -3.18 16.18 -18.03
C GLY A 130 -3.94 17.13 -17.11
N GLN A 131 -4.35 18.28 -17.64
CA GLN A 131 -5.05 19.31 -16.87
C GLN A 131 -6.42 18.82 -16.38
N ALA A 132 -7.23 18.22 -17.25
CA ALA A 132 -8.52 17.64 -16.85
C ALA A 132 -8.34 16.51 -15.84
N TYR A 133 -7.29 15.69 -15.99
CA TYR A 133 -6.96 14.63 -15.03
C TYR A 133 -6.68 15.19 -13.63
N ASP A 134 -5.82 16.19 -13.51
CA ASP A 134 -5.46 16.76 -12.21
C ASP A 134 -6.64 17.50 -11.56
N ALA A 135 -7.45 18.19 -12.36
CA ALA A 135 -8.67 18.87 -11.87
C ALA A 135 -9.70 17.87 -11.30
N ALA A 136 -9.88 16.71 -11.94
CA ALA A 136 -10.81 15.68 -11.49
C ALA A 136 -10.26 14.81 -10.34
N TYR A 137 -8.95 14.80 -10.12
CA TYR A 137 -8.29 13.86 -9.21
C TYR A 137 -8.75 13.95 -7.74
N PRO A 138 -8.91 15.14 -7.12
CA PRO A 138 -9.32 15.23 -5.72
C PRO A 138 -10.65 14.56 -5.43
N GLU A 139 -11.63 14.70 -6.32
CA GLU A 139 -12.94 14.07 -6.14
C GLU A 139 -12.89 12.57 -6.43
N ARG A 140 -12.19 12.17 -7.48
CA ARG A 140 -11.96 10.75 -7.80
C ARG A 140 -11.28 10.02 -6.65
N LEU A 141 -10.33 10.66 -5.97
CA LEU A 141 -9.62 10.07 -4.82
C LEU A 141 -10.59 9.73 -3.68
N LYS A 142 -11.50 10.63 -3.32
CA LYS A 142 -12.53 10.37 -2.28
C LYS A 142 -13.39 9.17 -2.61
N GLN A 143 -13.74 8.98 -3.89
CA GLN A 143 -14.58 7.88 -4.36
C GLN A 143 -13.84 6.54 -4.50
N THR A 144 -12.50 6.56 -4.59
CA THR A 144 -11.68 5.40 -4.98
C THR A 144 -10.71 4.91 -3.91
N ILE A 145 -10.48 5.68 -2.85
CA ILE A 145 -9.50 5.38 -1.80
C ILE A 145 -9.83 4.11 -0.98
N TYR A 146 -11.10 3.71 -0.92
CA TYR A 146 -11.59 2.55 -0.18
C TYR A 146 -12.52 1.67 -1.01
#